data_AF-A0A9D1ZWT1-F1
#
_entry.id   AF-A0A9D1ZWT1-F1
#
_cell.length_a   1.000
_cell.length_b   1.000
_cell.length_c   1.000
_cell.angle_alpha   90.00
_cell.angle_beta   90.00
_cell.angle_gamma   90.00
#
_symmetry.space_group_name_H-M   'P 1'
#
loop_
_entity.id
_entity.type
_entity.pdbx_description
1 polymer ?
#
loop_
_entity_poly.entity_id
_entity_poly.type
_entity_poly.pdbx_seq_one_letter_code
_entity_poly.pdbx_strand_id
1 'polypeptide(L)'
;MPRVTSDSQMKSSELFRKRINELIANQDCSIYEFAERANVSKGVITRAAIHGIIPSVRLLIKIADALNISLEYMIGLTDTMAFDLSQNQSAFHQRIQELCQEKGVKYSQIGTQMPFSTNLFYDWQREKTLPSLEYLIAIAKYFKVTIDYLLGRTDDRN
;
A
#
# COMPACT_ATOMS: atom_id res chain seq x y z
N MET A 1 6.75 -24.99 15.31
CA MET A 1 6.34 -23.76 16.03
C MET A 1 5.04 -23.26 15.42
N PRO A 2 4.04 -22.85 16.21
CA PRO A 2 2.80 -22.33 15.66
C PRO A 2 3.13 -21.05 14.88
N ARG A 3 2.70 -20.99 13.62
CA ARG A 3 2.79 -19.76 12.83
C ARG A 3 1.84 -18.77 13.49
N VAL A 4 2.40 -17.74 14.11
CA VAL A 4 1.62 -16.57 14.52
C VAL A 4 0.98 -16.03 13.25
N THR A 5 -0.31 -16.28 13.07
CA THR A 5 -1.13 -15.53 12.12
C THR A 5 -1.14 -14.12 12.65
N SER A 6 -0.42 -13.19 12.00
CA SER A 6 -0.46 -11.80 12.40
C SER A 6 -1.90 -11.33 12.20
N ASP A 7 -2.60 -11.14 13.31
CA ASP A 7 -3.82 -10.39 13.33
C ASP A 7 -3.46 -8.98 12.84
N SER A 8 -3.81 -8.69 11.58
CA SER A 8 -3.57 -7.41 10.93
C SER A 8 -3.98 -6.28 11.89
N GLN A 9 -2.99 -5.51 12.37
CA GLN A 9 -3.24 -4.46 13.37
C GLN A 9 -3.88 -3.21 12.74
N MET A 10 -3.76 -3.01 11.42
CA MET A 10 -4.36 -1.88 10.69
C MET A 10 -5.61 -2.30 9.91
N LYS A 11 -6.66 -2.73 10.63
CA LYS A 11 -7.98 -3.06 10.02
C LYS A 11 -8.84 -1.81 9.78
N SER A 12 -8.66 -0.77 10.59
CA SER A 12 -9.35 0.52 10.44
C SER A 12 -8.52 1.71 10.95
N SER A 13 -8.83 2.91 10.48
CA SER A 13 -8.18 4.16 10.92
C SER A 13 -9.14 5.35 10.82
N GLU A 14 -9.21 6.14 11.89
CA GLU A 14 -10.02 7.37 11.93
C GLU A 14 -9.44 8.46 11.02
N LEU A 15 -8.11 8.57 10.96
CA LEU A 15 -7.45 9.55 10.08
C LEU A 15 -7.66 9.21 8.60
N PHE A 16 -7.53 7.93 8.25
CA PHE A 16 -7.86 7.43 6.91
C PHE A 16 -9.33 7.75 6.55
N ARG A 17 -10.26 7.52 7.48
CA ARG A 17 -11.67 7.85 7.29
C ARG A 17 -11.87 9.32 6.97
N LYS A 18 -11.28 10.23 7.75
CA LYS A 18 -11.38 11.68 7.54
C LYS A 18 -10.83 12.08 6.17
N ARG A 19 -9.61 11.63 5.85
CA ARG A 19 -8.96 11.91 4.56
C ARG A 19 -9.78 11.43 3.38
N ILE A 20 -10.28 10.20 3.40
CA ILE A 20 -11.12 9.68 2.32
C ILE A 20 -12.37 10.53 2.10
N ASN A 21 -13.05 10.95 3.17
CA ASN A 21 -14.23 11.81 3.05
C ASN A 21 -13.89 13.19 2.49
N GLU A 22 -12.83 13.83 3.00
CA GLU A 22 -12.37 15.14 2.51
C GLU A 22 -11.93 15.09 1.05
N LEU A 23 -11.13 14.09 0.69
CA LEU A 23 -10.61 13.91 -0.68
C LEU A 23 -11.72 13.63 -1.68
N ILE A 24 -12.71 12.80 -1.34
CA ILE A 24 -13.85 12.52 -2.22
C ILE A 24 -14.79 13.73 -2.29
N ALA A 25 -15.04 14.44 -1.18
CA ALA A 25 -15.89 15.63 -1.18
C ALA A 25 -15.30 16.79 -1.99
N ASN A 26 -13.97 16.84 -2.10
CA ASN A 26 -13.26 17.78 -2.98
C ASN A 26 -13.35 17.37 -4.47
N GLN A 27 -13.81 16.15 -4.78
CA GLN A 27 -14.20 15.80 -6.13
C GLN A 27 -15.66 16.19 -6.32
N ASP A 28 -15.97 16.83 -7.44
CA ASP A 28 -17.34 17.18 -7.82
C ASP A 28 -18.10 15.92 -8.30
N CYS A 29 -18.24 14.94 -7.41
CA CYS A 29 -18.87 13.65 -7.66
C CYS A 29 -19.38 12.99 -6.38
N SER A 30 -20.39 12.15 -6.52
CA SER A 30 -20.88 11.28 -5.46
C SER A 30 -19.89 10.18 -5.12
N ILE A 31 -20.03 9.60 -3.92
CA ILE A 31 -19.27 8.42 -3.49
C ILE A 31 -19.40 7.23 -4.46
N TYR A 32 -20.52 7.14 -5.18
CA TYR A 32 -20.79 6.07 -6.14
C TYR A 32 -20.08 6.31 -7.47
N GLU A 33 -20.13 7.54 -7.97
CA GLU A 33 -19.38 7.95 -9.17
C GLU A 33 -17.88 7.85 -8.91
N PHE A 34 -17.41 8.21 -7.71
CA PHE A 34 -16.03 8.00 -7.31
C PHE A 34 -15.66 6.51 -7.31
N ALA A 35 -16.50 5.64 -6.74
CA ALA A 35 -16.23 4.20 -6.72
C ALA A 35 -16.11 3.62 -8.13
N GLU A 36 -16.96 4.06 -9.06
CA GLU A 36 -16.92 3.69 -10.47
C GLU A 36 -15.63 4.20 -11.14
N ARG A 37 -15.27 5.47 -10.93
CA ARG A 37 -14.02 6.08 -11.42
C ARG A 37 -12.78 5.36 -10.91
N ALA A 38 -12.75 5.00 -9.63
CA ALA A 38 -11.67 4.24 -9.01
C ALA A 38 -11.70 2.74 -9.37
N ASN A 39 -12.69 2.27 -10.13
CA ASN A 39 -12.86 0.87 -10.48
C ASN A 39 -12.85 -0.06 -9.25
N VAL A 40 -13.61 0.32 -8.22
CA VAL A 40 -13.82 -0.46 -6.99
C VAL A 40 -15.30 -0.55 -6.67
N SER A 41 -15.70 -1.57 -5.91
CA SER A 41 -17.12 -1.72 -5.57
C SER A 41 -17.59 -0.62 -4.62
N LYS A 42 -18.84 -0.19 -4.78
CA LYS A 42 -19.49 0.84 -3.94
C LYS A 42 -19.31 0.53 -2.44
N GLY A 43 -19.50 -0.74 -2.06
CA GLY A 43 -19.32 -1.19 -0.68
C GLY A 43 -17.90 -1.04 -0.12
N VAL A 44 -16.85 -1.05 -0.94
CA VAL A 44 -15.47 -0.78 -0.48
C VAL A 44 -15.35 0.67 -0.04
N ILE A 45 -15.77 1.61 -0.89
CA ILE A 45 -15.72 3.05 -0.56
C ILE A 45 -16.65 3.36 0.60
N THR A 46 -17.87 2.81 0.63
CA THR A 46 -18.80 3.01 1.75
C THR A 46 -18.20 2.56 3.08
N ARG A 47 -17.57 1.39 3.15
CA ARG A 47 -16.92 0.91 4.38
C ARG A 47 -15.73 1.76 4.79
N ALA A 48 -14.93 2.23 3.84
CA ALA A 48 -13.83 3.16 4.10
C ALA A 48 -14.34 4.50 4.65
N ALA A 49 -15.34 5.10 3.99
CA ALA A 49 -15.87 6.42 4.33
C ALA A 49 -16.67 6.44 5.64
N ILE A 50 -17.46 5.40 5.93
CA ILE A 50 -18.31 5.35 7.13
C ILE A 50 -17.54 4.81 8.34
N HIS A 51 -16.83 3.69 8.16
CA HIS A 51 -16.23 2.94 9.26
C HIS A 51 -14.71 3.09 9.37
N GLY A 52 -14.07 3.77 8.41
CA GLY A 52 -12.61 3.85 8.36
C GLY A 52 -11.93 2.51 8.08
N ILE A 53 -12.65 1.52 7.53
CA ILE A 53 -12.08 0.20 7.23
C ILE A 53 -11.06 0.35 6.10
N ILE A 54 -9.84 -0.11 6.36
CA ILE A 54 -8.74 -0.05 5.39
C ILE A 54 -8.88 -1.24 4.42
N PRO A 55 -9.07 -1.00 3.10
CA PRO A 55 -9.14 -2.08 2.11
C PRO A 55 -7.80 -2.80 1.91
N SER A 56 -7.81 -3.87 1.11
CA SER A 56 -6.57 -4.53 0.68
C SER A 56 -5.67 -3.59 -0.13
N VAL A 57 -4.36 -3.86 -0.16
CA VAL A 57 -3.37 -3.02 -0.87
C VAL A 57 -3.75 -2.77 -2.32
N ARG A 58 -4.24 -3.79 -3.04
CA ARG A 58 -4.70 -3.62 -4.43
C ARG A 58 -5.85 -2.62 -4.58
N LEU A 59 -6.77 -2.58 -3.62
CA LEU A 59 -7.88 -1.63 -3.62
C LEU A 59 -7.40 -0.24 -3.18
N LEU A 60 -6.46 -0.16 -2.22
CA LEU A 60 -5.83 1.11 -1.84
C LEU A 60 -5.13 1.79 -3.02
N ILE A 61 -4.37 1.03 -3.82
CA ILE A 61 -3.71 1.53 -5.03
C ILE A 61 -4.73 2.18 -5.97
N LYS A 62 -5.81 1.46 -6.29
CA LYS A 62 -6.88 1.96 -7.17
C LYS A 62 -7.51 3.26 -6.67
N ILE A 63 -7.79 3.33 -5.37
CA ILE A 63 -8.39 4.51 -4.74
C ILE A 63 -7.42 5.69 -4.82
N ALA A 64 -6.15 5.46 -4.48
CA ALA A 64 -5.13 6.49 -4.47
C ALA A 64 -4.75 6.98 -5.88
N ASP A 65 -4.75 6.11 -6.88
CA ASP A 65 -4.56 6.48 -8.29
C ASP A 65 -5.71 7.38 -8.77
N ALA A 66 -6.96 7.06 -8.41
CA ALA A 66 -8.13 7.87 -8.76
C ALA A 66 -8.19 9.24 -8.03
N LEU A 67 -7.52 9.34 -6.88
CA LEU A 67 -7.36 10.58 -6.12
C LEU A 67 -6.08 11.34 -6.50
N ASN A 68 -5.18 10.72 -7.27
CA ASN A 68 -3.83 11.20 -7.57
C ASN A 68 -3.02 11.58 -6.31
N ILE A 69 -2.94 10.66 -5.34
CA ILE A 69 -2.21 10.85 -4.08
C ILE A 69 -1.37 9.62 -3.69
N SER A 70 -0.45 9.82 -2.74
CA SER A 70 0.32 8.73 -2.12
C SER A 70 -0.56 7.86 -1.22
N LEU A 71 -0.21 6.56 -1.14
CA LEU A 71 -0.84 5.63 -0.21
C LEU A 71 -0.56 6.05 1.23
N GLU A 72 0.66 6.51 1.51
CA GLU A 72 1.09 6.93 2.84
C GLU A 72 0.30 8.12 3.36
N TYR A 73 0.05 9.13 2.51
CA TYR A 73 -0.85 10.23 2.87
C TYR A 73 -2.27 9.70 3.04
N MET A 74 -2.79 8.91 2.11
CA MET A 74 -4.16 8.43 2.20
C MET A 74 -4.45 7.72 3.54
N ILE A 75 -3.54 6.84 3.98
CA ILE A 75 -3.73 5.99 5.18
C ILE A 75 -3.26 6.60 6.50
N GLY A 76 -2.65 7.79 6.50
CA GLY A 76 -2.25 8.46 7.73
C GLY A 76 -0.82 8.21 8.19
N LEU A 77 0.09 7.77 7.32
CA LEU A 77 1.51 7.58 7.66
C LEU A 77 2.34 8.85 7.49
N THR A 78 1.87 9.80 6.69
CA THR A 78 2.48 11.12 6.48
C THR A 78 1.41 12.19 6.33
N ASP A 79 1.74 13.44 6.67
CA ASP A 79 0.88 14.60 6.41
C ASP A 79 1.25 15.33 5.11
N THR A 80 2.31 14.90 4.45
CA THR A 80 2.78 15.46 3.18
C THR A 80 1.91 14.97 2.03
N MET A 81 1.30 15.90 1.29
CA MET A 81 0.54 15.60 0.07
C MET A 81 1.40 15.57 -1.20
N ALA A 82 2.66 16.00 -1.13
CA ALA A 82 3.57 15.96 -2.27
C ALA A 82 3.73 14.50 -2.74
N PHE A 83 3.38 14.26 -3.99
CA PHE A 83 3.42 12.94 -4.59
C PHE A 83 3.49 13.06 -6.10
N ASP A 84 4.60 12.56 -6.65
CA ASP A 84 4.81 12.49 -8.09
C ASP A 84 4.65 11.05 -8.56
N LEU A 85 3.62 10.80 -9.36
CA LEU A 85 3.44 9.51 -10.02
C LEU A 85 4.59 9.25 -11.00
N SER A 86 5.18 8.06 -10.91
CA SER A 86 6.22 7.63 -11.85
C SER A 86 5.64 7.52 -13.27
N GLN A 87 6.38 8.04 -14.24
CA GLN A 87 6.08 7.86 -15.67
C GLN A 87 6.30 6.41 -16.13
N ASN A 88 7.10 5.63 -15.38
CA ASN A 88 7.45 4.25 -15.68
C ASN A 88 7.14 3.37 -14.47
N GLN A 89 5.85 3.09 -14.24
CA GLN A 89 5.42 2.24 -13.14
C GLN A 89 6.06 0.85 -13.23
N SER A 90 6.64 0.40 -12.11
CA SER A 90 7.20 -0.95 -11.99
C SER A 90 6.37 -1.79 -11.06
N ALA A 91 6.47 -3.12 -11.18
CA ALA A 91 5.78 -4.01 -10.26
C ALA A 91 6.53 -4.12 -8.94
N PHE A 92 5.80 -4.31 -7.83
CA PHE A 92 6.37 -4.56 -6.50
C PHE A 92 7.53 -5.58 -6.50
N HIS A 93 7.38 -6.69 -7.22
CA HIS A 93 8.38 -7.75 -7.28
C HIS A 93 9.67 -7.34 -8.01
N GLN A 94 9.61 -6.38 -8.93
CA GLN A 94 10.80 -5.80 -9.57
C GLN A 94 11.50 -4.87 -8.58
N ARG A 95 10.74 -3.95 -7.96
CA ARG A 95 11.31 -2.96 -7.04
C ARG A 95 11.97 -3.61 -5.81
N ILE A 96 11.36 -4.64 -5.23
CA ILE A 96 11.97 -5.36 -4.12
C ILE A 96 13.24 -6.11 -4.54
N GLN A 97 13.29 -6.65 -5.76
CA GLN A 97 14.47 -7.33 -6.28
C GLN A 97 15.62 -6.34 -6.49
N GLU A 98 15.34 -5.16 -7.05
CA GLU A 98 16.30 -4.06 -7.21
C GLU A 98 16.87 -3.62 -5.86
N LEU A 99 16.02 -3.42 -4.86
CA LEU A 99 16.43 -3.04 -3.51
C LEU A 99 17.31 -4.11 -2.84
N CYS A 100 16.99 -5.40 -3.03
CA CYS A 100 17.83 -6.50 -2.57
C CYS A 100 19.21 -6.50 -3.23
N GLN A 101 19.27 -6.26 -4.54
CA GLN A 101 20.51 -6.20 -5.32
C GLN A 101 21.38 -5.02 -4.88
N GLU A 102 20.78 -3.82 -4.75
CA GLU A 102 21.46 -2.60 -4.29
C GLU A 102 22.09 -2.77 -2.91
N LYS A 103 21.36 -3.38 -1.98
CA LYS A 103 21.82 -3.61 -0.61
C LYS A 103 22.71 -4.85 -0.46
N GLY A 104 22.86 -5.67 -1.51
CA GLY A 104 23.64 -6.91 -1.49
C GLY A 104 23.08 -8.00 -0.57
N VAL A 105 21.75 -8.08 -0.43
CA VAL A 105 21.07 -9.03 0.46
C VAL A 105 20.15 -9.99 -0.29
N LYS A 106 19.98 -11.19 0.26
CA LYS A 106 19.03 -12.20 -0.23
C LYS A 106 17.74 -12.19 0.58
N TYR A 107 16.66 -12.72 0.01
CA TYR A 107 15.39 -12.89 0.73
C TYR A 107 15.54 -13.68 2.03
N SER A 108 16.44 -14.68 2.06
CA SER A 108 16.75 -15.43 3.28
C SER A 108 17.33 -14.59 4.40
N GLN A 109 18.10 -13.55 4.08
CA GLN A 109 18.71 -12.65 5.06
C GLN A 109 17.73 -11.60 5.55
N ILE A 110 16.92 -11.02 4.65
CA ILE A 110 15.91 -10.04 5.07
C ILE A 110 14.77 -10.71 5.83
N GLY A 111 14.42 -11.95 5.47
CA GLY A 111 13.30 -12.69 6.08
C GLY A 111 13.48 -12.97 7.57
N THR A 112 14.72 -13.00 8.08
CA THR A 112 14.98 -13.09 9.53
C THR A 112 14.65 -11.81 10.29
N GLN A 113 14.51 -10.68 9.59
CA GLN A 113 14.18 -9.36 10.13
C GLN A 113 12.71 -8.97 9.86
N MET A 114 11.93 -9.84 9.22
CA MET A 114 10.55 -9.58 8.87
C MET A 114 9.60 -10.21 9.90
N PRO A 115 8.41 -9.63 10.12
CA PRO A 115 7.38 -10.22 10.98
C PRO A 115 6.65 -11.42 10.32
N PHE A 116 7.21 -11.99 9.26
CA PHE A 116 6.61 -13.04 8.46
C PHE A 116 7.65 -14.01 7.90
N SER A 117 7.21 -15.17 7.45
CA SER A 117 8.12 -16.20 6.92
C SER A 117 8.77 -15.75 5.61
N THR A 118 10.08 -15.97 5.48
CA THR A 118 10.87 -15.80 4.26
C THR A 118 10.20 -16.37 3.00
N ASN A 119 9.47 -17.48 3.12
CA ASN A 119 8.79 -18.12 1.99
C ASN A 119 7.81 -17.18 1.27
N LEU A 120 7.22 -16.22 1.99
CA LEU A 120 6.28 -15.28 1.41
C LEU A 120 6.90 -14.41 0.31
N PHE A 121 8.20 -14.07 0.38
CA PHE A 121 8.86 -13.35 -0.71
C PHE A 121 8.79 -14.12 -2.03
N TYR A 122 9.03 -15.43 -1.97
CA TYR A 122 8.97 -16.29 -3.14
C TYR A 122 7.53 -16.51 -3.61
N ASP A 123 6.57 -16.62 -2.68
CA ASP A 123 5.15 -16.76 -3.02
C ASP A 123 4.63 -15.50 -3.71
N TRP A 124 4.91 -14.29 -3.19
CA TRP A 124 4.56 -13.02 -3.84
C TRP A 124 5.17 -12.89 -5.24
N GLN A 125 6.43 -13.32 -5.41
CA GLN A 125 7.10 -13.27 -6.70
C GLN A 125 6.53 -14.27 -7.71
N ARG A 126 6.23 -15.50 -7.28
CA ARG A 126 5.70 -16.59 -8.11
C ARG A 126 4.25 -16.34 -8.50
N GLU A 127 3.42 -15.99 -7.52
CA GLU A 127 1.97 -15.84 -7.69
C GLU A 127 1.56 -14.43 -8.14
N LYS A 128 2.54 -13.50 -8.24
CA LYS A 128 2.30 -12.09 -8.58
C LYS A 128 1.28 -11.43 -7.66
N THR A 129 1.32 -11.80 -6.38
CA THR A 129 0.48 -11.26 -5.32
C THR A 129 1.22 -10.16 -4.55
N LEU A 130 0.46 -9.34 -3.83
CA LEU A 130 1.01 -8.27 -3.00
C LEU A 130 1.01 -8.70 -1.53
N PRO A 131 1.99 -8.25 -0.72
CA PRO A 131 1.96 -8.40 0.72
C PRO A 131 0.75 -7.67 1.33
N SER A 132 0.42 -8.01 2.59
CA SER A 132 -0.48 -7.18 3.38
C SER A 132 0.12 -5.79 3.59
N LEU A 133 -0.72 -4.80 3.92
CA LEU A 133 -0.25 -3.44 4.18
C LEU A 133 0.81 -3.40 5.30
N GLU A 134 0.62 -4.17 6.36
CA GLU A 134 1.56 -4.29 7.48
C GLU A 134 2.93 -4.80 7.02
N TYR A 135 2.95 -5.85 6.20
CA TYR A 135 4.19 -6.44 5.70
C TYR A 135 4.88 -5.50 4.71
N LEU A 136 4.10 -4.78 3.91
CA LEU A 136 4.61 -3.76 3.00
C LEU A 136 5.28 -2.61 3.77
N ILE A 137 4.67 -2.14 4.86
CA ILE A 137 5.26 -1.15 5.78
C ILE A 137 6.57 -1.67 6.38
N ALA A 138 6.62 -2.93 6.81
CA ALA A 138 7.83 -3.52 7.39
C ALA A 138 8.98 -3.59 6.38
N ILE A 139 8.68 -3.99 5.13
CA ILE A 139 9.68 -4.04 4.05
C ILE A 139 10.17 -2.62 3.71
N ALA A 140 9.25 -1.67 3.55
CA ALA A 140 9.57 -0.26 3.26
C ALA A 140 10.50 0.34 4.32
N LYS A 141 10.20 0.12 5.61
CA LYS A 141 11.05 0.52 6.74
C LYS A 141 12.44 -0.11 6.69
N TYR A 142 12.56 -1.39 6.35
CA TYR A 142 13.86 -2.07 6.27
C TYR A 142 14.77 -1.51 5.16
N PHE A 143 14.17 -1.15 4.02
CA PHE A 143 14.89 -0.56 2.89
C PHE A 143 15.00 0.97 2.98
N LYS A 144 14.32 1.60 3.95
CA LYS A 144 14.24 3.07 4.11
C LYS A 144 13.73 3.75 2.85
N VAL A 145 12.61 3.24 2.34
CA VAL A 145 11.89 3.80 1.20
C VAL A 145 10.41 3.96 1.55
N THR A 146 9.67 4.76 0.79
CA THR A 146 8.20 4.84 0.90
C THR A 146 7.52 3.56 0.40
N ILE A 147 6.30 3.32 0.88
CA ILE A 147 5.43 2.28 0.37
C ILE A 147 5.12 2.48 -1.11
N ASP A 148 4.91 3.73 -1.51
CA ASP A 148 4.61 4.09 -2.89
C ASP A 148 5.78 3.78 -3.83
N TYR A 149 7.02 4.05 -3.41
CA TYR A 149 8.22 3.64 -4.15
C TYR A 149 8.28 2.12 -4.27
N LEU A 150 8.10 1.40 -3.16
CA LEU A 150 8.16 -0.05 -3.11
C LEU A 150 7.09 -0.72 -3.99
N LEU A 151 5.92 -0.11 -4.11
CA LEU A 151 4.85 -0.54 -5.03
C LEU A 151 5.07 -0.09 -6.47
N GLY A 152 6.10 0.70 -6.72
CA GLY A 152 6.46 1.25 -8.02
C GLY A 152 5.54 2.37 -8.51
N ARG A 153 4.81 3.04 -7.61
CA ARG A 153 3.92 4.16 -7.93
C ARG A 153 4.66 5.49 -8.09
N THR A 154 5.84 5.63 -7.48
CA THR A 154 6.71 6.80 -7.60
C THR A 154 8.17 6.38 -7.74
N ASP A 155 9.00 7.27 -8.28
CA ASP A 155 10.46 7.12 -8.28
C ASP A 155 11.13 7.89 -7.14
N ASP A 156 10.37 8.68 -6.38
CA ASP A 156 10.85 9.27 -5.13
C ASP A 156 10.91 8.21 -4.03
N ARG A 157 12.06 8.08 -3.39
CA ARG A 157 12.28 7.10 -2.32
C ARG A 157 11.75 7.58 -0.98
N ASN A 158 11.53 8.89 -0.78
CA ASN A 158 11.25 9.47 0.53
C ASN A 158 9.99 10.34 0.57
#